data_AF-U6MCT8-F1
#
_entry.id   AF-U6MCT8-F1
#
_cell.length_a   1.000
_cell.length_b   1.000
_cell.length_c   1.000
_cell.angle_alpha   90.00
_cell.angle_beta   90.00
_cell.angle_gamma   90.00
#
_symmetry.space_group_name_H-M   'P 1'
#
loop_
_entity.id
_entity.type
_entity.pdbx_description
1 polymer ?
#
loop_
_entity_poly.entity_id
_entity_poly.type
_entity_poly.pdbx_seq_one_letter_code
_entity_poly.pdbx_strand_id
1 'polypeptide(L)'
;MSFLFLSQKATACEVLGSRKKKSLSLNLRGSLFDPADLSIISKQLEAFLSLCATCNVYTILKVDSDEEEQRILKALEDCGAFDAGLMRHRVMFCSSQSGAVAMIRQLQPHAHVENDTWIAEQLSGKIRAVCSAKEGLQVNPKP
;
A
#
# COMPACT_ATOMS: atom_id res chain seq x y z
N MET A 1 11.38 59.00 -8.09
CA MET A 1 10.09 58.56 -8.68
C MET A 1 10.47 57.73 -9.91
N SER A 2 10.21 56.44 -10.04
CA SER A 2 9.07 55.63 -9.62
C SER A 2 9.48 54.22 -9.18
N PHE A 3 8.66 53.64 -8.30
CA PHE A 3 8.64 52.26 -7.82
C PHE A 3 8.01 51.29 -8.84
N LEU A 4 8.09 49.99 -8.51
CA LEU A 4 7.28 48.83 -8.98
C LEU A 4 7.79 48.03 -10.18
N PHE A 5 7.68 46.69 -10.25
CA PHE A 5 7.54 45.56 -9.31
C PHE A 5 7.54 44.32 -10.23
N LEU A 6 8.08 43.19 -9.75
CA LEU A 6 7.75 41.80 -10.12
C LEU A 6 7.67 41.37 -11.61
N SER A 7 8.47 40.37 -11.97
CA SER A 7 7.96 38.98 -12.03
C SER A 7 9.11 37.99 -12.24
N GLN A 8 9.52 37.35 -11.13
CA GLN A 8 10.14 36.03 -11.21
C GLN A 8 9.09 35.07 -11.79
N LYS A 9 9.36 34.49 -12.95
CA LYS A 9 8.79 33.19 -13.34
C LYS A 9 9.92 32.17 -13.30
N ALA A 10 10.29 31.79 -12.08
CA ALA A 10 10.90 30.49 -11.86
C ALA A 10 9.83 29.44 -12.20
N THR A 11 10.03 28.73 -13.30
CA THR A 11 9.25 27.55 -13.67
C THR A 11 9.35 26.55 -12.51
N ALA A 12 8.21 26.04 -12.03
CA ALA A 12 8.07 25.19 -10.84
C ALA A 12 8.69 23.78 -10.99
N CYS A 13 9.95 23.71 -11.42
CA CYS A 13 10.77 22.50 -11.49
C CYS A 13 11.87 22.51 -10.41
N GLU A 14 12.05 23.62 -9.68
CA GLU A 14 13.11 23.80 -8.68
C GLU A 14 12.60 23.76 -7.22
N VAL A 15 11.73 22.82 -6.86
CA VAL A 15 11.57 22.40 -5.44
C VAL A 15 11.15 20.93 -5.34
N LEU A 16 11.81 20.01 -6.06
CA LEU A 16 11.65 18.56 -5.83
C LEU A 16 12.84 18.02 -5.04
N GLY A 17 13.09 18.65 -3.89
CA GLY A 17 13.83 18.01 -2.80
C GLY A 17 13.04 16.76 -2.39
N SER A 18 13.52 15.60 -2.83
CA SER A 18 12.94 14.28 -2.65
C SER A 18 12.43 14.04 -1.21
N ARG A 19 11.13 14.25 -0.97
CA ARG A 19 10.45 13.52 0.11
C ARG A 19 10.33 12.09 -0.42
N LYS A 20 11.22 11.20 0.02
CA LYS A 20 11.12 9.75 -0.29
C LYS A 20 9.66 9.31 -0.07
N LYS A 21 9.04 8.69 -1.08
CA LYS A 21 7.70 8.11 -0.96
C LYS A 21 7.67 7.17 0.26
N LYS A 22 6.68 7.33 1.14
CA LYS A 22 6.50 6.45 2.30
C LYS A 22 6.28 5.01 1.81
N SER A 23 6.92 4.05 2.46
CA SER A 23 6.71 2.62 2.19
C SER A 23 5.56 2.09 3.05
N LEU A 24 4.61 1.40 2.44
CA LEU A 24 3.45 0.81 3.10
C LEU A 24 3.34 -0.66 2.71
N SER A 25 2.92 -1.53 3.63
CA SER A 25 2.51 -2.89 3.28
C SER A 25 1.05 -3.12 3.63
N LEU A 26 0.35 -3.91 2.81
CA LEU A 26 -1.09 -4.14 2.94
C LEU A 26 -1.39 -5.64 2.88
N ASN A 27 -2.15 -6.18 3.83
CA ASN A 27 -2.89 -7.40 3.60
C ASN A 27 -4.12 -7.07 2.76
N LEU A 28 -4.20 -7.57 1.52
CA LEU A 28 -5.31 -7.25 0.63
C LEU A 28 -6.57 -8.06 0.94
N ARG A 29 -6.47 -9.20 1.65
CA ARG A 29 -7.63 -10.01 1.99
C ARG A 29 -8.43 -9.35 3.12
N GLY A 30 -9.70 -9.04 2.83
CA GLY A 30 -10.57 -8.25 3.71
C GLY A 30 -10.31 -6.75 3.71
N SER A 31 -9.36 -6.23 2.92
CA SER A 31 -9.13 -4.77 2.79
C SER A 31 -9.44 -4.25 1.38
N LEU A 32 -8.99 -4.95 0.35
CA LEU A 32 -9.32 -4.70 -1.07
C LEU A 32 -10.13 -5.86 -1.66
N PHE A 33 -9.79 -7.09 -1.31
CA PHE A 33 -10.48 -8.30 -1.75
C PHE A 33 -11.45 -8.78 -0.70
N ASP A 34 -12.64 -9.21 -1.12
CA ASP A 34 -13.57 -9.92 -0.24
C ASP A 34 -12.91 -11.23 0.23
N PRO A 35 -12.92 -11.53 1.55
CA PRO A 35 -12.24 -12.71 2.07
C PRO A 35 -12.88 -14.03 1.62
N ALA A 36 -14.13 -14.03 1.18
CA ALA A 36 -14.86 -15.23 0.76
C ALA A 36 -14.54 -15.65 -0.68
N ASP A 37 -14.50 -14.70 -1.61
CA ASP A 37 -14.42 -15.00 -3.05
C ASP A 37 -13.32 -14.27 -3.82
N LEU A 38 -12.54 -13.40 -3.16
CA LEU A 38 -11.49 -12.57 -3.75
C LEU A 38 -12.00 -11.53 -4.78
N SER A 39 -13.29 -11.21 -4.77
CA SER A 39 -13.82 -10.09 -5.56
C SER A 39 -13.33 -8.74 -5.01
N ILE A 40 -13.19 -7.73 -5.87
CA ILE A 40 -12.76 -6.40 -5.44
C ILE A 40 -13.90 -5.69 -4.70
N ILE A 41 -13.62 -5.28 -3.47
CA ILE A 41 -14.50 -4.45 -2.67
C ILE A 41 -14.46 -3.03 -3.26
N SER A 42 -15.42 -2.73 -4.14
CA SER A 42 -15.43 -1.51 -4.98
C SER A 42 -15.23 -0.21 -4.20
N LYS A 43 -15.78 -0.10 -2.97
CA LYS A 43 -15.65 1.10 -2.12
C LYS A 43 -14.20 1.41 -1.71
N GLN A 44 -13.30 0.44 -1.78
CA GLN A 44 -11.90 0.56 -1.36
C GLN A 44 -10.94 0.80 -2.54
N LEU A 45 -11.42 0.61 -3.77
CA LEU A 45 -10.59 0.60 -4.97
C LEU A 45 -9.91 1.96 -5.20
N GLU A 46 -10.66 3.06 -5.14
CA GLU A 46 -10.10 4.39 -5.38
C GLU A 46 -9.00 4.74 -4.35
N ALA A 47 -9.24 4.43 -3.08
CA ALA A 47 -8.25 4.64 -2.02
C ALA A 47 -6.98 3.80 -2.26
N PHE A 48 -7.14 2.54 -2.68
CA PHE A 48 -6.03 1.66 -3.01
C PHE A 48 -5.18 2.18 -4.18
N LEU A 49 -5.82 2.59 -5.27
CA LEU A 49 -5.12 3.13 -6.44
C LEU A 49 -4.38 4.44 -6.10
N SER A 50 -4.99 5.30 -5.27
CA SER A 50 -4.34 6.52 -4.77
C SER A 50 -3.09 6.23 -3.92
N LEU A 51 -3.13 5.18 -3.08
CA LEU A 51 -1.95 4.73 -2.34
C LEU A 51 -0.86 4.21 -3.29
N CYS A 52 -1.20 3.45 -4.33
CA CYS A 52 -0.24 2.96 -5.31
C CYS A 52 0.47 4.13 -6.03
N ALA A 53 -0.27 5.19 -6.37
CA ALA A 53 0.29 6.36 -7.04
C ALA A 53 1.23 7.17 -6.14
N THR A 54 0.93 7.26 -4.84
CA THR A 54 1.59 8.19 -3.92
C THR A 54 2.65 7.54 -3.02
N CYS A 55 2.57 6.23 -2.80
CA CYS A 55 3.41 5.49 -1.85
C CYS A 55 4.21 4.37 -2.54
N ASN A 56 5.22 3.84 -1.83
CA ASN A 56 5.84 2.57 -2.18
C ASN A 56 5.02 1.44 -1.55
N VAL A 57 4.05 0.89 -2.29
CA VAL A 57 3.15 -0.16 -1.79
C VAL A 57 3.76 -1.54 -1.97
N TYR A 58 3.68 -2.35 -0.92
CA TYR A 58 3.87 -3.80 -0.90
C TYR A 58 2.55 -4.45 -0.52
N THR A 59 2.23 -5.60 -1.11
CA THR A 59 1.04 -6.38 -0.74
C THR A 59 1.49 -7.73 -0.25
N ILE A 60 0.89 -8.22 0.83
CA ILE A 60 1.24 -9.50 1.43
C ILE A 60 -0.03 -10.31 1.59
N LEU A 61 -0.09 -11.44 0.89
CA LEU A 61 -1.27 -12.29 0.84
C LEU A 61 -0.90 -13.72 1.22
N LYS A 62 -1.69 -14.28 2.15
CA LYS A 62 -1.68 -15.72 2.35
C LYS A 62 -2.53 -16.38 1.27
N VAL A 63 -1.94 -17.33 0.56
CA VAL A 63 -2.57 -18.11 -0.51
C VAL A 63 -2.31 -19.59 -0.26
N ASP A 64 -3.24 -20.42 -0.73
CA ASP A 64 -3.16 -21.87 -0.54
C ASP A 64 -2.86 -22.61 -1.87
N SER A 65 -2.75 -21.88 -2.99
CA SER A 65 -2.49 -22.45 -4.33
C SER A 65 -1.95 -21.41 -5.32
N ASP A 66 -1.23 -21.87 -6.34
CA ASP A 66 -0.74 -21.03 -7.44
C ASP A 66 -1.91 -20.44 -8.27
N GLU A 67 -3.02 -21.18 -8.39
CA GLU A 67 -4.23 -20.70 -9.05
C GLU A 67 -4.84 -19.48 -8.34
N GLU A 68 -4.72 -19.42 -7.01
CA GLU A 68 -5.13 -18.25 -6.23
C GLU A 68 -4.21 -17.05 -6.47
N GLU A 69 -2.88 -17.26 -6.55
CA GLU A 69 -1.93 -16.21 -6.91
C GLU A 69 -2.25 -15.61 -8.28
N GLN A 70 -2.48 -16.46 -9.29
CA GLN A 70 -2.79 -16.00 -10.64
C GLN A 70 -4.10 -15.19 -10.68
N ARG A 71 -5.14 -15.63 -9.96
CA ARG A 71 -6.39 -14.88 -9.85
C ARG A 71 -6.19 -13.50 -9.23
N ILE A 72 -5.41 -13.40 -8.16
CA ILE A 72 -5.11 -12.13 -7.51
C ILE A 72 -4.33 -11.21 -8.43
N LEU A 73 -3.27 -11.72 -9.07
CA LEU A 73 -2.46 -10.94 -10.01
C LEU A 73 -3.31 -10.41 -11.17
N LYS A 74 -4.18 -11.26 -11.73
CA LYS A 74 -5.11 -10.85 -12.78
C LYS A 74 -6.08 -9.78 -12.30
N ALA A 75 -6.65 -9.92 -11.10
CA ALA A 75 -7.57 -8.93 -10.55
C ALA A 75 -6.90 -7.57 -10.31
N LEU A 76 -5.64 -7.56 -9.85
CA LEU A 76 -4.84 -6.34 -9.70
C LEU A 76 -4.51 -5.68 -11.05
N GLU A 77 -4.28 -6.48 -12.09
CA GLU A 77 -4.10 -5.99 -13.45
C GLU A 77 -5.39 -5.38 -14.01
N ASP A 78 -6.49 -6.12 -13.94
CA ASP A 78 -7.79 -5.72 -14.47
C ASP A 78 -8.32 -4.44 -13.79
N CYS A 79 -7.95 -4.18 -12.54
CA CYS A 79 -8.33 -2.97 -11.81
C CYS A 79 -7.35 -1.79 -11.96
N GLY A 80 -6.29 -1.95 -12.75
CA GLY A 80 -5.31 -0.90 -13.05
C GLY A 80 -4.32 -0.62 -11.91
N ALA A 81 -4.13 -1.53 -10.96
CA ALA A 81 -3.22 -1.31 -9.83
C ALA A 81 -1.77 -1.11 -10.28
N PHE A 82 -1.33 -1.88 -11.28
CA PHE A 82 0.01 -1.78 -11.84
C PHE A 82 0.21 -0.47 -12.60
N ASP A 83 -0.80 -0.02 -13.35
CA ASP A 83 -0.78 1.28 -14.04
C ASP A 83 -0.77 2.44 -13.04
N ALA A 84 -1.44 2.27 -11.90
CA ALA A 84 -1.42 3.24 -10.80
C ALA A 84 -0.09 3.26 -10.02
N GLY A 85 0.85 2.35 -10.28
CA GLY A 85 2.20 2.38 -9.70
C GLY A 85 2.54 1.24 -8.74
N LEU A 86 1.64 0.27 -8.53
CA LEU A 86 2.01 -0.97 -7.85
C LEU A 86 3.06 -1.71 -8.69
N MET A 87 4.14 -2.18 -8.07
CA MET A 87 5.15 -2.96 -8.79
C MET A 87 4.86 -4.45 -8.63
N ARG A 88 4.88 -5.21 -9.73
CA ARG A 88 4.62 -6.67 -9.70
C ARG A 88 5.47 -7.42 -8.69
N HIS A 89 6.76 -7.09 -8.58
CA HIS A 89 7.67 -7.72 -7.60
C HIS A 89 7.40 -7.36 -6.13
N ARG A 90 6.49 -6.41 -5.87
CA ARG A 90 6.04 -6.03 -4.52
C ARG A 90 4.71 -6.68 -4.15
N VAL A 91 4.14 -7.47 -5.06
CA VAL A 91 3.04 -8.39 -4.75
C VAL A 91 3.66 -9.67 -4.22
N MET A 92 3.59 -9.84 -2.91
CA MET A 92 4.24 -10.94 -2.19
C MET A 92 3.19 -11.92 -1.68
N PHE A 93 3.50 -13.20 -1.84
CA PHE A 93 2.67 -14.32 -1.42
C PHE A 93 3.38 -15.16 -0.37
N CYS A 94 2.60 -15.82 0.50
CA CYS A 94 3.10 -16.82 1.42
C CYS A 94 2.01 -17.85 1.75
N SER A 95 2.41 -18.98 2.31
CA SER A 95 1.49 -20.05 2.72
C SER A 95 1.12 -20.03 4.21
N SER A 96 1.69 -19.12 5.00
CA SER A 96 1.46 -19.09 6.46
C SER A 96 1.45 -17.67 7.04
N GLN A 97 0.72 -17.50 8.15
CA GLN A 97 0.70 -16.23 8.91
C GLN A 97 2.10 -15.87 9.44
N SER A 98 2.89 -16.86 9.88
CA SER A 98 4.27 -16.64 10.33
C SER A 98 5.18 -16.18 9.18
N GLY A 99 4.97 -16.71 7.97
CA GLY A 99 5.61 -16.23 6.75
C GLY A 99 5.29 -14.76 6.46
N ALA A 100 4.01 -14.38 6.55
CA ALA A 100 3.59 -12.98 6.41
C ALA A 100 4.30 -12.06 7.42
N VAL A 101 4.30 -12.43 8.71
CA VAL A 101 5.01 -11.68 9.77
C VAL A 101 6.49 -11.51 9.44
N ALA A 102 7.17 -12.59 9.02
CA ALA A 102 8.58 -12.55 8.68
C ALA A 102 8.87 -11.57 7.52
N MET A 103 8.08 -11.63 6.45
CA MET A 103 8.22 -10.72 5.31
C MET A 103 7.99 -9.25 5.72
N ILE A 104 6.93 -8.96 6.47
CA ILE A 104 6.63 -7.59 6.92
C ILE A 104 7.76 -7.02 7.78
N ARG A 105 8.30 -7.84 8.70
CA ARG A 105 9.43 -7.44 9.55
C ARG A 105 10.71 -7.20 8.77
N GLN A 106 10.95 -7.94 7.68
CA GLN A 106 12.10 -7.71 6.81
C GLN A 106 11.93 -6.42 5.97
N LEU A 107 10.71 -6.14 5.51
CA LEU A 107 10.42 -4.93 4.73
C LEU A 107 10.55 -3.63 5.53
N GLN A 108 10.31 -3.67 6.86
CA GLN A 108 10.27 -2.49 7.74
C GLN A 108 9.47 -1.31 7.13
N PRO A 109 8.18 -1.52 6.77
CA PRO A 109 7.35 -0.47 6.21
C PRO A 109 7.07 0.63 7.24
N HIS A 110 6.66 1.81 6.77
CA HIS A 110 6.24 2.89 7.66
C HIS A 110 4.93 2.56 8.37
N ALA A 111 4.04 1.83 7.70
CA ALA A 111 2.83 1.27 8.29
C ALA A 111 2.46 -0.03 7.56
N HIS A 112 1.85 -0.95 8.30
CA HIS A 112 1.21 -2.15 7.77
C HIS A 112 -0.29 -2.12 8.06
N VAL A 113 -1.12 -2.44 7.07
CA VAL A 113 -2.58 -2.63 7.27
C VAL A 113 -2.89 -4.12 7.35
N GLU A 114 -3.48 -4.53 8.47
CA GLU A 114 -3.76 -5.94 8.80
C GLU A 114 -5.17 -6.11 9.38
N ASN A 115 -5.83 -7.21 9.04
CA ASN A 115 -7.12 -7.62 9.56
C ASN A 115 -7.04 -8.85 10.48
N ASP A 116 -5.95 -9.60 10.40
CA ASP A 116 -5.66 -10.73 11.27
C ASP A 116 -5.06 -10.25 12.59
N THR A 117 -5.80 -10.45 13.69
CA THR A 117 -5.38 -10.00 15.02
C THR A 117 -4.09 -10.65 15.48
N TRP A 118 -3.86 -11.92 15.13
CA TRP A 118 -2.65 -12.62 15.51
C TRP A 118 -1.43 -12.02 14.79
N ILE A 119 -1.52 -11.77 13.48
CA ILE A 119 -0.45 -11.11 12.73
C ILE A 119 -0.19 -9.71 13.30
N ALA A 120 -1.23 -8.93 13.55
CA ALA A 120 -1.10 -7.58 14.11
C ALA A 120 -0.38 -7.57 15.47
N GLU A 121 -0.71 -8.50 16.36
CA GLU A 121 -0.05 -8.68 17.66
C GLU A 121 1.43 -9.05 17.50
N GLN A 122 1.77 -9.96 16.57
CA GLN A 122 3.16 -10.34 16.31
C GLN A 122 4.02 -9.18 15.75
N LEU A 123 3.39 -8.21 15.09
CA LEU A 123 4.05 -7.03 14.52
C LEU A 123 4.11 -5.85 15.48
N SER A 124 3.28 -5.84 16.52
CA SER A 124 3.21 -4.75 17.50
C SER A 124 4.58 -4.49 18.15
N GLY A 125 5.05 -3.24 18.05
CA GLY A 125 6.37 -2.84 18.52
C GLY A 125 7.57 -3.39 17.73
N LYS A 126 7.34 -4.13 16.63
CA LYS A 126 8.39 -4.66 15.73
C LYS A 126 8.55 -3.85 14.44
N ILE A 127 7.54 -3.09 14.07
CA ILE A 127 7.54 -2.12 12.97
C ILE A 127 6.97 -0.78 13.46
N ARG A 128 7.09 0.26 12.64
CA ARG A 128 6.70 1.63 13.02
C ARG A 128 5.21 1.78 13.36
N ALA A 129 4.32 1.18 12.58
CA ALA A 129 2.88 1.25 12.80
C ALA A 129 2.18 0.02 12.21
N VAL A 130 1.16 -0.46 12.92
CA VAL A 130 0.21 -1.49 12.47
C VAL A 130 -1.18 -0.88 12.59
N CYS A 131 -1.96 -0.92 11.52
CA CYS A 131 -3.30 -0.34 11.43
C CYS A 131 -4.31 -1.42 11.01
N SER A 132 -5.57 -1.28 11.41
CA SER A 132 -6.63 -2.18 10.96
C SER A 132 -7.25 -1.68 9.65
N ALA A 133 -7.66 -2.57 8.73
CA ALA A 133 -8.39 -2.12 7.55
C ALA A 133 -9.80 -1.58 7.87
N LYS A 134 -10.29 -1.74 9.11
CA LYS A 134 -11.51 -1.06 9.60
C LYS A 134 -11.36 0.46 9.66
N GLU A 135 -10.14 0.97 9.79
CA GLU A 135 -9.81 2.40 9.67
C GLU A 135 -9.72 2.84 8.19
N GLY A 136 -9.99 1.91 7.26
CA GLY A 136 -9.87 2.09 5.82
C GLY A 136 -8.41 2.09 5.35
N LEU A 137 -8.21 2.12 4.03
CA LEU A 137 -6.94 2.49 3.42
C LEU A 137 -6.59 3.98 3.63
N GLN A 138 -7.26 4.65 4.57
CA GLN A 138 -7.05 6.06 4.92
C GLN A 138 -5.80 6.16 5.78
N VAL A 139 -4.64 5.96 5.16
CA VAL A 139 -3.37 6.25 5.80
C VAL A 139 -3.23 7.76 5.75
N ASN A 140 -3.70 8.48 6.78
CA ASN A 140 -3.40 9.91 6.91
C ASN A 140 -1.90 10.04 7.19
N PRO A 141 -1.06 10.44 6.22
CA PRO A 141 0.34 10.64 6.50
C PRO A 141 0.42 11.95 7.28
N LYS A 142 0.52 11.86 8.61
CA LYS A 142 0.82 13.04 9.42
C LYS A 142 2.09 13.71 8.82
N PRO A 143 2.07 15.03 8.60
CA PRO A 143 3.09 15.76 7.85
C PRO A 143 4.49 15.63 8.45
#